data_AF-A0A938SWL8-F1
#
_entry.id   AF-A0A938SWL8-F1
#
_cell.length_a   1.000
_cell.length_b   1.000
_cell.length_c   1.000
_cell.angle_alpha   90.00
_cell.angle_beta   90.00
_cell.angle_gamma   90.00
#
_symmetry.space_group_name_H-M   'P 1'
#
loop_
_entity.id
_entity.type
_entity.pdbx_description
1 polymer ?
#
loop_
_entity_poly.entity_id
_entity_poly.type
_entity_poly.pdbx_seq_one_letter_code
_entity_poly.pdbx_strand_id
1 'polypeptide(L)'
;MIPRAIRIAPSALSLQPDRPQSGIWLLSLCDRPAILAPPGEGRTLAANATQSRNARPRRPAQENDRGEATLTRATLKVYVVGSSYQTVNLHRLTRDWDEATVTWNSFGANDGGAYDPTVLGAFTANFGASYASLDVTDPVLAWMNGEVDNFGFLLRQPLAGSPRTEMLSRERASNRPVLELTFVQNGQTQTAVIEPLADAQINEAEPATAFGRVDKLYAGWREAGEKVSLIRFDIEVLPPGDDDGQNEGDGEGCTHSIGYWWWHSGVGCGQAEDLVTPLIGNGIWLGAPHGPKSLGVGDARVASRVLGMRTFGHPLNGITRLYAQLLTAKLNIANGTDPAVVAQTIVEADAFLTLKGWPDWRSLTLMQRLRVLAWSARLAAYNWGLIGPGHCG
;
A
#
# COMPACT_ATOMS: atom_id res chain seq x y z
N MET A 1 34.97 -33.56 9.95
CA MET A 1 35.75 -32.86 8.91
C MET A 1 35.07 -33.17 7.57
N ILE A 2 34.76 -32.11 6.81
CA ILE A 2 34.17 -32.05 5.45
C ILE A 2 32.62 -32.23 5.33
N PRO A 3 31.92 -31.33 4.61
CA PRO A 3 30.47 -31.09 4.69
C PRO A 3 29.69 -31.76 3.54
N ARG A 4 28.35 -31.80 3.64
CA ARG A 4 27.46 -32.21 2.55
C ARG A 4 26.55 -31.08 2.08
N ALA A 5 27.00 -30.50 0.97
CA ALA A 5 26.30 -30.04 -0.24
C ALA A 5 24.92 -29.34 -0.14
N ILE A 6 24.95 -28.06 -0.48
CA ILE A 6 23.88 -27.26 -1.11
C ILE A 6 23.49 -27.90 -2.45
N ARG A 7 22.20 -28.13 -2.69
CA ARG A 7 21.68 -28.43 -4.04
C ARG A 7 21.12 -27.16 -4.66
N ILE A 8 21.68 -26.79 -5.80
CA ILE A 8 21.15 -25.81 -6.75
C ILE A 8 20.28 -26.57 -7.75
N ALA A 9 19.05 -26.12 -7.99
CA ALA A 9 18.25 -26.58 -9.12
C ALA A 9 18.54 -25.70 -10.35
N PRO A 10 18.76 -26.27 -11.54
CA PRO A 10 19.05 -25.54 -12.75
C PRO A 10 17.77 -25.00 -13.43
N SER A 11 17.89 -23.82 -14.04
CA SER A 11 16.87 -23.16 -14.86
C SER A 11 16.82 -23.72 -16.29
N ALA A 12 15.60 -23.79 -16.87
CA ALA A 12 15.22 -23.61 -18.30
C ALA A 12 13.88 -24.36 -18.53
N LEU A 13 12.89 -23.96 -19.33
CA LEU A 13 12.55 -22.77 -20.12
C LEU A 13 11.18 -23.14 -20.73
N SER A 14 10.14 -22.29 -20.65
CA SER A 14 9.08 -22.27 -21.68
C SER A 14 8.33 -20.94 -21.61
N LEU A 15 8.44 -20.20 -22.69
CA LEU A 15 7.79 -18.93 -22.96
C LEU A 15 6.27 -19.11 -22.98
N GLN A 16 5.56 -18.38 -22.12
CA GLN A 16 4.20 -17.91 -22.37
C GLN A 16 4.16 -16.41 -22.04
N PRO A 17 3.43 -15.59 -22.80
CA PRO A 17 3.60 -14.14 -22.80
C PRO A 17 3.17 -13.56 -21.44
N ASP A 18 4.12 -12.89 -20.80
CA ASP A 18 3.95 -12.24 -19.50
C ASP A 18 2.75 -11.28 -19.53
N ARG A 19 1.77 -11.61 -18.69
CA ARG A 19 0.69 -10.73 -18.27
C ARG A 19 1.28 -9.63 -17.35
N PRO A 20 0.75 -8.39 -17.41
CA PRO A 20 1.39 -7.25 -16.78
C PRO A 20 1.37 -7.34 -15.25
N GLN A 21 2.55 -7.39 -14.65
CA GLN A 21 2.79 -7.16 -13.23
C GLN A 21 2.61 -5.67 -12.93
N SER A 22 1.53 -5.32 -12.22
CA SER A 22 1.33 -4.15 -11.33
C SER A 22 -0.15 -3.74 -11.30
N GLY A 23 -0.79 -3.86 -10.14
CA GLY A 23 -2.21 -3.55 -9.91
C GLY A 23 -2.61 -2.06 -10.04
N ILE A 24 -1.70 -1.22 -10.52
CA ILE A 24 -1.94 0.21 -10.81
C ILE A 24 -2.28 0.42 -12.30
N TRP A 25 -1.92 -0.52 -13.19
CA TRP A 25 -1.88 -0.30 -14.64
C TRP A 25 -3.12 -0.69 -15.44
N LEU A 26 -4.14 -1.29 -14.83
CA LEU A 26 -5.39 -1.62 -15.55
C LEU A 26 -6.40 -0.47 -15.64
N LEU A 27 -6.15 0.67 -14.98
CA LEU A 27 -7.17 1.72 -14.77
C LEU A 27 -7.22 2.80 -15.87
N SER A 28 -6.37 2.75 -16.89
CA SER A 28 -6.36 3.73 -17.99
C SER A 28 -7.43 3.48 -19.09
N LEU A 29 -8.21 2.41 -19.01
CA LEU A 29 -9.14 1.99 -20.09
C LEU A 29 -10.59 2.48 -19.95
N CYS A 30 -10.96 3.16 -18.86
CA CYS A 30 -12.38 3.40 -18.54
C CYS A 30 -12.87 4.85 -18.77
N ASP A 31 -12.07 5.77 -19.31
CA ASP A 31 -12.48 7.16 -19.57
C ASP A 31 -13.26 7.30 -20.90
N ARG A 32 -14.50 6.80 -20.96
CA ARG A 32 -15.54 7.30 -21.89
C ARG A 32 -16.92 7.30 -21.22
N PRO A 33 -17.65 8.43 -21.24
CA PRO A 33 -18.93 8.52 -20.53
C PRO A 33 -20.03 7.77 -21.30
N ALA A 34 -20.67 6.81 -20.63
CA ALA A 34 -21.93 6.24 -21.12
C ALA A 34 -23.09 7.17 -20.74
N ILE A 35 -23.91 7.50 -21.74
CA ILE A 35 -25.07 8.37 -21.70
C ILE A 35 -26.17 7.76 -20.81
N LEU A 36 -26.75 8.60 -19.94
CA LEU A 36 -27.83 8.28 -18.99
C LEU A 36 -29.18 7.96 -19.66
N ALA A 37 -29.95 7.04 -19.06
CA ALA A 37 -31.41 7.00 -19.13
C ALA A 37 -32.02 6.60 -17.75
N PRO A 38 -33.20 7.13 -17.35
CA PRO A 38 -33.71 7.14 -15.97
C PRO A 38 -34.65 5.93 -15.62
N PRO A 39 -35.14 5.80 -14.36
CA PRO A 39 -35.51 4.52 -13.74
C PRO A 39 -37.00 4.16 -13.85
N GLY A 40 -37.31 2.86 -13.74
CA GLY A 40 -38.66 2.34 -13.53
C GLY A 40 -38.82 1.79 -12.11
N GLU A 41 -39.81 2.32 -11.39
CA GLU A 41 -40.23 1.96 -10.03
C GLU A 41 -40.93 0.59 -9.95
N GLY A 42 -40.93 -0.06 -8.77
CA GLY A 42 -41.82 -1.20 -8.56
C GLY A 42 -41.68 -2.06 -7.30
N ARG A 43 -42.06 -1.50 -6.13
CA ARG A 43 -42.86 -2.12 -5.05
C ARG A 43 -42.27 -3.17 -4.08
N THR A 44 -42.41 -2.78 -2.81
CA THR A 44 -42.43 -3.46 -1.50
C THR A 44 -43.32 -4.70 -1.37
N LEU A 45 -42.93 -5.64 -0.50
CA LEU A 45 -43.80 -6.30 0.49
C LEU A 45 -42.99 -6.75 1.73
N ALA A 46 -43.58 -6.55 2.91
CA ALA A 46 -43.08 -6.88 4.24
C ALA A 46 -43.74 -8.15 4.78
N ALA A 47 -43.09 -8.87 5.71
CA ALA A 47 -43.69 -9.37 6.96
C ALA A 47 -42.72 -10.22 7.82
N ASN A 48 -42.59 -9.79 9.09
CA ASN A 48 -42.51 -10.52 10.37
C ASN A 48 -42.12 -12.01 10.42
N ALA A 49 -41.23 -12.37 11.36
CA ALA A 49 -41.63 -12.92 12.66
C ALA A 49 -40.42 -13.21 13.60
N THR A 50 -40.66 -12.89 14.88
CA THR A 50 -39.88 -13.06 16.10
C THR A 50 -39.65 -14.54 16.48
N GLN A 51 -38.55 -14.90 17.16
CA GLN A 51 -38.56 -15.47 18.54
C GLN A 51 -37.14 -15.85 19.09
N SER A 52 -36.80 -15.20 20.22
CA SER A 52 -36.07 -15.65 21.42
C SER A 52 -35.08 -16.83 21.40
N ARG A 53 -33.88 -16.61 21.98
CA ARG A 53 -33.28 -17.52 22.98
C ARG A 53 -32.20 -16.84 23.85
N ASN A 54 -32.44 -16.91 25.16
CA ASN A 54 -31.61 -16.65 26.35
C ASN A 54 -30.07 -16.58 26.17
N ALA A 55 -29.48 -15.42 26.51
CA ALA A 55 -28.04 -15.26 26.71
C ALA A 55 -27.66 -15.37 28.19
N ARG A 56 -26.76 -16.31 28.53
CA ARG A 56 -26.00 -16.29 29.79
C ARG A 56 -25.01 -15.11 29.77
N PRO A 57 -24.68 -14.50 30.92
CA PRO A 57 -23.69 -13.44 30.98
C PRO A 57 -22.31 -14.01 30.65
N ARG A 58 -21.75 -13.64 29.49
CA ARG A 58 -20.33 -13.84 29.19
C ARG A 58 -19.55 -12.81 30.00
N ARG A 59 -18.52 -13.28 30.72
CA ARG A 59 -17.50 -12.42 31.34
C ARG A 59 -17.00 -11.42 30.30
N PRO A 60 -16.79 -10.13 30.63
CA PRO A 60 -16.13 -9.23 29.71
C PRO A 60 -14.75 -9.79 29.41
N ALA A 61 -14.47 -10.01 28.12
CA ALA A 61 -13.14 -10.34 27.65
C ALA A 61 -12.20 -9.22 28.11
N GLN A 62 -11.04 -9.61 28.63
CA GLN A 62 -9.98 -8.68 28.96
C GLN A 62 -9.64 -7.85 27.73
N GLU A 63 -9.93 -6.57 27.81
CA GLU A 63 -9.31 -5.50 27.06
C GLU A 63 -7.82 -5.48 27.42
N ASN A 64 -7.03 -6.36 26.80
CA ASN A 64 -5.61 -6.49 27.10
C ASN A 64 -4.82 -5.45 26.29
N ASP A 65 -4.73 -4.25 26.85
CA ASP A 65 -3.47 -3.52 27.08
C ASP A 65 -2.47 -3.35 25.90
N ARG A 66 -2.95 -2.96 24.71
CA ARG A 66 -2.08 -2.44 23.63
C ARG A 66 -1.88 -0.93 23.81
N GLY A 67 -0.98 -0.54 24.71
CA GLY A 67 -0.67 0.86 25.02
C GLY A 67 -0.19 1.69 23.83
N GLU A 68 -0.16 2.99 24.06
CA GLU A 68 0.14 4.03 23.08
C GLU A 68 1.55 3.86 22.49
N ALA A 69 1.63 3.87 21.15
CA ALA A 69 2.88 3.85 20.41
C ALA A 69 3.21 5.27 19.96
N THR A 70 4.41 5.75 20.31
CA THR A 70 4.91 7.07 19.90
C THR A 70 6.08 6.89 18.95
N LEU A 71 5.98 7.42 17.73
CA LEU A 71 7.11 7.50 16.81
C LEU A 71 8.17 8.42 17.42
N THR A 72 9.37 7.90 17.62
CA THR A 72 10.51 8.65 18.18
C THR A 72 11.51 9.05 17.11
N ARG A 73 11.64 8.25 16.04
CA ARG A 73 12.53 8.56 14.92
C ARG A 73 12.05 7.92 13.64
N ALA A 74 12.15 8.63 12.52
CA ALA A 74 12.08 8.05 11.19
C ALA A 74 13.36 8.40 10.42
N THR A 75 13.96 7.42 9.75
CA THR A 75 15.21 7.60 9.02
C THR A 75 15.08 7.03 7.60
N LEU A 76 15.16 7.89 6.60
CA LEU A 76 15.30 7.50 5.21
C LEU A 76 16.76 7.10 4.95
N LYS A 77 16.97 5.91 4.42
CA LYS A 77 18.30 5.43 4.01
C LYS A 77 18.32 5.17 2.52
N VAL A 78 19.31 5.74 1.82
CA VAL A 78 19.55 5.52 0.38
C VAL A 78 20.99 5.09 0.16
N TYR A 79 21.19 4.01 -0.60
CA TYR A 79 22.52 3.44 -0.78
C TYR A 79 23.24 4.11 -1.94
N VAL A 80 24.31 4.85 -1.63
CA VAL A 80 25.13 5.57 -2.60
C VAL A 80 26.19 4.62 -3.16
N VAL A 81 26.31 4.55 -4.49
CA VAL A 81 27.34 3.76 -5.19
C VAL A 81 28.26 4.62 -6.06
N GLY A 82 27.81 5.82 -6.45
CA GLY A 82 28.59 6.79 -7.21
C GLY A 82 28.60 8.14 -6.50
N SER A 83 29.71 8.44 -5.83
CA SER A 83 29.89 9.68 -5.10
C SER A 83 30.30 10.83 -6.01
N SER A 84 29.67 11.99 -5.84
CA SER A 84 29.89 13.19 -6.65
C SER A 84 30.59 14.33 -5.89
N TYR A 85 30.83 14.16 -4.59
CA TYR A 85 31.27 15.21 -3.67
C TYR A 85 30.31 16.40 -3.57
N GLN A 86 29.08 16.25 -4.04
CA GLN A 86 28.03 17.27 -3.98
C GLN A 86 27.03 16.98 -2.86
N THR A 87 26.35 18.02 -2.43
CA THR A 87 25.22 17.93 -1.52
C THR A 87 23.96 17.49 -2.26
N VAL A 88 23.28 16.47 -1.73
CA VAL A 88 21.95 16.03 -2.16
C VAL A 88 20.96 16.47 -1.09
N ASN A 89 19.97 17.26 -1.50
CA ASN A 89 18.87 17.73 -0.68
C ASN A 89 17.67 16.80 -0.80
N LEU A 90 16.96 16.64 0.31
CA LEU A 90 15.70 15.94 0.43
C LEU A 90 14.55 16.94 0.48
N HIS A 91 13.50 16.69 -0.30
CA HIS A 91 12.29 17.47 -0.34
C HIS A 91 11.04 16.58 -0.26
N ARG A 92 9.91 17.14 0.17
CA ARG A 92 8.61 16.45 0.17
C ARG A 92 7.93 16.58 -1.19
N LEU A 93 7.37 15.51 -1.71
CA LEU A 93 6.52 15.57 -2.90
C LEU A 93 5.12 16.12 -2.54
N THR A 94 4.54 16.91 -3.44
CA THR A 94 3.22 17.56 -3.24
C THR A 94 2.13 17.02 -4.16
N ARG A 95 2.45 16.05 -5.02
CA ARG A 95 1.50 15.43 -5.95
C ARG A 95 1.82 13.95 -6.12
N ASP A 96 0.76 13.18 -6.36
CA ASP A 96 0.88 11.75 -6.63
C ASP A 96 1.57 11.47 -7.97
N TRP A 97 2.10 10.26 -8.11
CA TRP A 97 2.78 9.78 -9.31
C TRP A 97 2.69 8.26 -9.43
N ASP A 98 2.85 7.81 -10.67
CA ASP A 98 2.91 6.41 -11.03
C ASP A 98 4.29 6.09 -11.60
N GLU A 99 4.97 5.15 -10.96
CA GLU A 99 6.35 4.74 -11.21
C GLU A 99 6.64 4.43 -12.67
N ALA A 100 5.74 3.74 -13.36
CA ALA A 100 6.00 3.33 -14.74
C ALA A 100 5.57 4.38 -15.80
N THR A 101 4.90 5.48 -15.43
CA THR A 101 4.52 6.58 -16.37
C THR A 101 5.10 7.94 -15.99
N VAL A 102 5.66 8.10 -14.79
CA VAL A 102 6.21 9.39 -14.38
C VAL A 102 7.40 9.76 -15.27
N THR A 103 7.35 10.96 -15.83
CA THR A 103 8.38 11.53 -16.70
C THR A 103 8.66 12.95 -16.24
N TRP A 104 9.76 13.54 -16.72
CA TRP A 104 10.04 14.95 -16.47
C TRP A 104 8.87 15.85 -16.92
N ASN A 105 8.34 15.60 -18.11
CA ASN A 105 7.22 16.35 -18.69
C ASN A 105 5.92 16.19 -17.90
N SER A 106 5.61 14.99 -17.41
CA SER A 106 4.35 14.74 -16.68
C SER A 106 4.41 15.22 -15.23
N PHE A 107 5.60 15.17 -14.60
CA PHE A 107 5.73 15.44 -13.17
C PHE A 107 5.95 16.90 -12.80
N GLY A 108 6.53 17.73 -13.68
CA GLY A 108 6.73 19.14 -13.31
C GLY A 108 7.46 19.94 -14.37
N ALA A 109 6.78 20.22 -15.48
CA ALA A 109 7.32 20.77 -16.73
C ALA A 109 8.19 22.06 -16.67
N ASN A 110 8.55 22.62 -15.50
CA ASN A 110 9.37 23.84 -15.40
C ASN A 110 10.58 23.78 -14.46
N ASP A 111 10.79 22.69 -13.72
CA ASP A 111 11.97 22.53 -12.82
C ASP A 111 12.14 21.10 -12.29
N GLY A 112 11.51 20.10 -12.93
CA GLY A 112 11.46 18.73 -12.42
C GLY A 112 10.48 18.55 -11.25
N GLY A 113 9.54 19.49 -11.03
CA GLY A 113 8.87 19.61 -9.74
C GLY A 113 7.35 19.55 -9.67
N ALA A 114 6.90 18.65 -8.79
CA ALA A 114 5.73 18.78 -7.93
C ALA A 114 6.15 18.48 -6.47
N TYR A 115 6.93 19.38 -5.89
CA TYR A 115 7.54 19.23 -4.56
C TYR A 115 7.57 20.55 -3.76
N ASP A 116 7.82 20.45 -2.47
CA ASP A 116 7.99 21.56 -1.53
C ASP A 116 9.47 22.00 -1.49
N PRO A 117 9.81 23.26 -1.87
CA PRO A 117 11.20 23.70 -1.94
C PRO A 117 11.92 23.75 -0.59
N THR A 118 11.20 23.62 0.52
CA THR A 118 11.79 23.48 1.86
C THR A 118 12.69 22.24 1.90
N VAL A 119 13.96 22.43 2.29
CA VAL A 119 14.90 21.31 2.47
C VAL A 119 14.59 20.62 3.79
N LEU A 120 14.17 19.34 3.72
CA LEU A 120 13.89 18.52 4.89
C LEU A 120 15.16 17.95 5.52
N GLY A 121 16.18 17.72 4.71
CA GLY A 121 17.46 17.17 5.13
C GLY A 121 18.43 17.15 3.95
N ALA A 122 19.71 16.90 4.24
CA ALA A 122 20.73 16.79 3.20
C ALA A 122 21.87 15.87 3.62
N PHE A 123 22.55 15.30 2.63
CA PHE A 123 23.83 14.61 2.82
C PHE A 123 24.81 15.04 1.73
N THR A 124 26.12 14.92 1.99
CA THR A 124 27.16 15.14 0.97
C THR A 124 27.73 13.81 0.55
N ALA A 125 27.67 13.48 -0.74
CA ALA A 125 28.13 12.21 -1.28
C ALA A 125 29.67 12.19 -1.43
N ASN A 126 30.40 12.19 -0.32
CA ASN A 126 31.88 12.20 -0.23
C ASN A 126 32.45 10.95 0.45
N PHE A 127 31.72 9.83 0.40
CA PHE A 127 32.07 8.56 1.03
C PHE A 127 32.05 7.40 0.03
N GLY A 128 32.61 6.25 0.41
CA GLY A 128 32.55 5.01 -0.38
C GLY A 128 31.14 4.40 -0.42
N ALA A 129 30.95 3.28 -1.11
CA ALA A 129 29.62 2.68 -1.25
C ALA A 129 28.98 2.36 0.12
N SER A 130 27.92 3.08 0.49
CA SER A 130 27.27 3.01 1.81
C SER A 130 25.92 3.71 1.81
N TYR A 131 25.14 3.53 2.87
CA TYR A 131 23.90 4.27 3.10
C TYR A 131 24.18 5.73 3.50
N ALA A 132 23.60 6.66 2.76
CA ALA A 132 23.26 7.98 3.30
C ALA A 132 22.02 7.82 4.18
N SER A 133 22.01 8.46 5.36
CA SER A 133 20.88 8.44 6.29
C SER A 133 20.38 9.86 6.52
N LEU A 134 19.08 10.06 6.39
CA LEU A 134 18.39 11.35 6.53
C LEU A 134 17.30 11.21 7.59
N ASP A 135 17.29 12.10 8.58
CA ASP A 135 16.19 12.19 9.52
C ASP A 135 14.94 12.76 8.82
N VAL A 136 13.85 12.00 8.88
CA VAL A 136 12.57 12.34 8.26
C VAL A 136 11.43 12.20 9.29
N THR A 137 11.75 12.32 10.58
CA THR A 137 10.79 12.14 11.67
C THR A 137 9.59 13.08 11.52
N ASP A 138 9.81 14.38 11.33
CA ASP A 138 8.74 15.37 11.19
C ASP A 138 7.83 15.16 9.99
N PRO A 139 8.33 14.98 8.74
CA PRO A 139 7.46 14.72 7.60
C PRO A 139 6.72 13.38 7.72
N VAL A 140 7.34 12.35 8.29
CA VAL A 140 6.67 11.07 8.55
C VAL A 140 5.60 11.20 9.64
N LEU A 141 5.86 11.96 10.70
CA LEU A 141 4.86 12.32 11.70
C LEU A 141 3.70 13.07 11.05
N ALA A 142 3.95 14.06 10.19
CA ALA A 142 2.90 14.81 9.48
C ALA A 142 2.05 13.90 8.57
N TRP A 143 2.67 12.93 7.90
CA TRP A 143 1.95 11.91 7.11
C TRP A 143 1.10 11.00 7.99
N MET A 144 1.69 10.47 9.06
CA MET A 144 0.99 9.63 10.04
C MET A 144 -0.08 10.44 10.79
N ASN A 145 0.09 11.77 10.88
CA ASN A 145 -0.85 12.72 11.44
C ASN A 145 -1.88 13.22 10.42
N GLY A 146 -1.80 12.80 9.16
CA GLY A 146 -2.71 13.19 8.09
C GLY A 146 -2.79 14.70 7.85
N GLU A 147 -1.79 15.43 8.34
CA GLU A 147 -1.64 16.87 8.16
C GLU A 147 -1.29 17.18 6.70
N VAL A 148 -0.51 16.29 6.09
CA VAL A 148 -0.16 16.33 4.66
C VAL A 148 -0.27 14.94 4.06
N ASP A 149 -0.64 14.87 2.78
CA ASP A 149 -0.71 13.59 2.05
C ASP A 149 0.72 13.04 1.81
N ASN A 150 0.88 11.71 1.89
CA ASN A 150 2.15 11.03 1.63
C ASN A 150 2.29 10.73 0.13
N PHE A 151 3.06 11.56 -0.57
CA PHE A 151 3.46 11.33 -1.96
C PHE A 151 4.92 10.86 -2.10
N GLY A 152 5.63 10.71 -0.98
CA GLY A 152 7.04 10.36 -0.94
C GLY A 152 7.99 11.57 -0.90
N PHE A 153 9.25 11.28 -1.21
CA PHE A 153 10.37 12.21 -1.16
C PHE A 153 10.99 12.42 -2.54
N LEU A 154 11.66 13.55 -2.69
CA LEU A 154 12.46 13.93 -3.85
C LEU A 154 13.90 14.19 -3.41
N LEU A 155 14.86 13.63 -4.14
CA LEU A 155 16.30 13.82 -3.95
C LEU A 155 16.88 14.60 -5.13
N ARG A 156 17.54 15.73 -4.82
CA ARG A 156 18.01 16.71 -5.80
C ARG A 156 19.33 17.35 -5.37
N GLN A 157 20.21 17.67 -6.31
CA GLN A 157 21.38 18.50 -6.02
C GLN A 157 21.04 19.98 -6.31
N PRO A 158 21.46 20.95 -5.47
CA PRO A 158 21.13 22.36 -5.68
C PRO A 158 22.01 23.05 -6.72
N LEU A 159 23.20 22.51 -7.01
CA LEU A 159 24.19 23.15 -7.88
C LEU A 159 24.10 22.61 -9.30
N ALA A 160 23.57 23.42 -10.21
CA ALA A 160 23.47 23.10 -11.63
C ALA A 160 24.85 22.81 -12.26
N GLY A 161 24.90 21.80 -13.12
CA GLY A 161 26.13 21.39 -13.82
C GLY A 161 27.10 20.54 -12.99
N SER A 162 26.84 20.34 -11.70
CA SER A 162 27.64 19.44 -10.87
C SER A 162 27.39 17.95 -11.19
N PRO A 163 28.40 17.07 -11.02
CA PRO A 163 28.24 15.65 -11.31
C PRO A 163 27.14 15.03 -10.44
N ARG A 164 26.30 14.21 -11.06
CA ARG A 164 25.24 13.47 -10.37
C ARG A 164 25.79 12.48 -9.34
N THR A 165 25.06 12.30 -8.26
CA THR A 165 25.21 11.18 -7.33
C THR A 165 24.45 9.98 -7.89
N GLU A 166 25.04 8.77 -7.80
CA GLU A 166 24.39 7.51 -8.16
C GLU A 166 23.97 6.74 -6.90
N MET A 167 22.71 6.37 -6.84
CA MET A 167 22.09 5.63 -5.74
C MET A 167 21.44 4.36 -6.30
N LEU A 168 21.29 3.34 -5.47
CA LEU A 168 20.59 2.11 -5.85
C LEU A 168 19.07 2.29 -5.73
N SER A 169 18.33 1.69 -6.67
CA SER A 169 16.87 1.64 -6.64
C SER A 169 16.33 0.38 -5.95
N ARG A 170 15.02 0.29 -5.83
CA ARG A 170 14.24 -0.86 -5.34
C ARG A 170 14.42 -2.11 -6.19
N GLU A 171 14.80 -1.97 -7.46
CA GLU A 171 14.95 -3.08 -8.40
C GLU A 171 16.18 -3.95 -8.09
N ARG A 172 17.09 -3.47 -7.25
CA ARG A 172 18.28 -4.22 -6.82
C ARG A 172 17.90 -5.36 -5.88
N ALA A 173 18.65 -6.46 -5.88
CA ALA A 173 18.40 -7.56 -4.94
C ALA A 173 18.77 -7.23 -3.47
N SER A 174 19.65 -6.26 -3.27
CA SER A 174 20.12 -5.81 -1.95
C SER A 174 20.45 -4.32 -2.00
N ASN A 175 20.63 -3.72 -0.82
CA ASN A 175 21.01 -2.32 -0.67
C ASN A 175 19.99 -1.34 -1.30
N ARG A 176 18.70 -1.67 -1.19
CA ARG A 176 17.58 -0.85 -1.64
C ARG A 176 17.42 0.38 -0.73
N PRO A 177 16.75 1.44 -1.19
CA PRO A 177 16.24 2.47 -0.30
C PRO A 177 15.38 1.84 0.80
N VAL A 178 15.41 2.35 2.03
CA VAL A 178 14.53 1.91 3.11
C VAL A 178 14.12 3.08 3.99
N LEU A 179 12.94 3.00 4.61
CA LEU A 179 12.49 3.90 5.66
C LEU A 179 12.46 3.13 6.99
N GLU A 180 13.34 3.49 7.92
CA GLU A 180 13.40 2.90 9.26
C GLU A 180 12.59 3.74 10.23
N LEU A 181 11.61 3.14 10.91
CA LEU A 181 10.79 3.78 11.94
C LEU A 181 11.16 3.20 13.30
N THR A 182 11.52 4.06 14.24
CA THR A 182 11.69 3.71 15.66
C THR A 182 10.55 4.29 16.46
N PHE A 183 9.87 3.47 17.26
CA PHE A 183 8.76 3.90 18.11
C PHE A 183 8.85 3.27 19.49
N VAL A 184 8.28 3.93 20.49
CA VAL A 184 8.12 3.38 21.84
C VAL A 184 6.69 2.91 22.01
N GLN A 185 6.50 1.63 22.34
CA GLN A 185 5.20 1.03 22.64
C GLN A 185 5.31 0.27 23.96
N ASN A 186 4.40 0.53 24.91
CA ASN A 186 4.43 -0.09 26.25
C ASN A 186 5.78 0.08 26.98
N GLY A 187 6.45 1.22 26.76
CA GLY A 187 7.78 1.50 27.32
C GLY A 187 8.94 0.74 26.65
N GLN A 188 8.68 -0.03 25.60
CA GLN A 188 9.70 -0.75 24.82
C GLN A 188 9.96 -0.05 23.48
N THR A 189 11.23 0.01 23.08
CA THR A 189 11.62 0.52 21.77
C THR A 189 11.48 -0.57 20.72
N GLN A 190 10.74 -0.27 19.66
CA GLN A 190 10.50 -1.11 18.50
C GLN A 190 11.10 -0.44 17.25
N THR A 191 11.51 -1.25 16.27
CA THR A 191 11.97 -0.74 14.97
C THR A 191 11.29 -1.49 13.84
N ALA A 192 10.72 -0.75 12.89
CA ALA A 192 10.19 -1.28 11.64
C ALA A 192 11.03 -0.78 10.47
N VAL A 193 11.28 -1.63 9.47
CA VAL A 193 11.94 -1.27 8.23
C VAL A 193 10.95 -1.41 7.10
N ILE A 194 10.74 -0.33 6.36
CA ILE A 194 9.76 -0.23 5.29
C ILE A 194 10.50 -0.12 3.96
N GLU A 195 10.19 -1.05 3.06
CA GLU A 195 10.66 -1.03 1.67
C GLU A 195 9.87 0.00 0.84
N PRO A 196 10.48 0.60 -0.20
CA PRO A 196 9.79 1.58 -1.04
C PRO A 196 8.65 0.91 -1.81
N LEU A 197 7.48 1.55 -1.78
CA LEU A 197 6.33 1.20 -2.58
C LEU A 197 6.59 1.50 -4.06
N ALA A 198 7.34 2.56 -4.34
CA ALA A 198 7.75 2.98 -5.68
C ALA A 198 9.04 3.82 -5.62
N ASP A 199 9.88 3.74 -6.64
CA ASP A 199 10.92 4.72 -6.93
C ASP A 199 11.05 4.99 -8.44
N ALA A 200 11.47 6.19 -8.79
CA ALA A 200 11.72 6.53 -10.18
C ALA A 200 12.76 7.64 -10.24
N GLN A 201 13.48 7.71 -11.36
CA GLN A 201 14.16 8.92 -11.74
C GLN A 201 13.39 9.64 -12.85
N ILE A 202 13.46 10.96 -12.85
CA ILE A 202 13.06 11.78 -13.99
C ILE A 202 14.29 12.50 -14.53
N ASN A 203 14.36 12.61 -15.85
CA ASN A 203 15.55 13.07 -16.55
C ASN A 203 15.20 14.19 -17.53
N GLU A 204 15.74 15.38 -17.31
CA GLU A 204 15.51 16.55 -18.16
C GLU A 204 16.01 16.36 -19.60
N ALA A 205 17.07 15.57 -19.79
CA ALA A 205 17.61 15.29 -21.13
C ALA A 205 16.76 14.27 -21.91
N GLU A 206 15.93 13.50 -21.22
CA GLU A 206 15.03 12.52 -21.81
C GLU A 206 13.61 12.73 -21.26
N PRO A 207 13.00 13.90 -21.52
CA PRO A 207 11.93 14.40 -20.67
C PRO A 207 10.58 13.68 -20.85
N ALA A 208 10.45 12.87 -21.91
CA ALA A 208 9.28 12.03 -22.18
C ALA A 208 9.49 10.56 -21.79
N THR A 209 10.66 10.19 -21.28
CA THR A 209 10.99 8.80 -20.92
C THR A 209 10.68 8.53 -19.45
N ALA A 210 9.99 7.41 -19.18
CA ALA A 210 9.76 6.92 -17.82
C ALA A 210 10.89 5.97 -17.42
N PHE A 211 11.42 6.13 -16.20
CA PHE A 211 12.55 5.36 -15.71
C PHE A 211 12.25 4.58 -14.42
N GLY A 212 10.99 4.30 -14.06
CA GLY A 212 10.65 3.56 -12.83
C GLY A 212 11.01 2.07 -12.80
N ARG A 213 11.89 1.58 -13.69
CA ARG A 213 12.39 0.19 -13.71
C ARG A 213 13.91 0.10 -13.80
N VAL A 214 14.61 1.21 -13.61
CA VAL A 214 16.07 1.23 -13.63
C VAL A 214 16.63 0.74 -12.30
N ASP A 215 17.82 0.17 -12.32
CA ASP A 215 18.48 -0.35 -11.11
C ASP A 215 19.25 0.73 -10.32
N LYS A 216 19.29 1.96 -10.84
CA LYS A 216 19.97 3.12 -10.27
C LYS A 216 19.15 4.39 -10.37
N LEU A 217 19.13 5.14 -9.28
CA LEU A 217 18.56 6.47 -9.17
C LEU A 217 19.67 7.54 -9.23
N TYR A 218 19.38 8.68 -9.84
CA TYR A 218 20.32 9.81 -9.97
C TYR A 218 19.78 11.11 -9.37
N ALA A 219 20.67 11.84 -8.70
CA ALA A 219 20.44 13.22 -8.28
C ALA A 219 21.57 14.10 -8.82
N GLY A 220 21.25 15.08 -9.68
CA GLY A 220 22.22 16.02 -10.27
C GLY A 220 22.41 15.91 -11.78
N TRP A 221 23.53 16.41 -12.30
CA TRP A 221 23.74 16.57 -13.74
C TRP A 221 24.74 15.56 -14.31
N ARG A 222 24.53 15.19 -15.57
CA ARG A 222 25.54 14.53 -16.40
C ARG A 222 25.29 14.91 -17.86
N GLU A 223 26.35 15.30 -18.56
CA GLU A 223 26.35 15.70 -19.97
C GLU A 223 25.42 16.90 -20.24
N ALA A 224 24.11 16.67 -20.35
CA ALA A 224 23.08 17.71 -20.38
C ALA A 224 21.91 17.32 -19.47
N GLY A 225 21.28 18.34 -18.89
CA GLY A 225 20.06 18.23 -18.10
C GLY A 225 20.21 17.59 -16.72
N GLU A 226 19.31 17.95 -15.83
CA GLU A 226 19.22 17.41 -14.49
C GLU A 226 18.59 16.01 -14.44
N LYS A 227 18.93 15.25 -13.41
CA LYS A 227 18.23 14.04 -13.00
C LYS A 227 17.83 14.16 -11.54
N VAL A 228 16.59 13.77 -11.27
CA VAL A 228 15.98 13.87 -9.94
C VAL A 228 15.38 12.51 -9.60
N SER A 229 15.53 12.10 -8.34
CA SER A 229 15.00 10.82 -7.85
C SER A 229 13.75 11.03 -7.00
N LEU A 230 12.74 10.20 -7.21
CA LEU A 230 11.48 10.13 -6.50
C LEU A 230 11.42 8.80 -5.76
N ILE A 231 11.04 8.81 -4.48
CA ILE A 231 10.89 7.59 -3.68
C ILE A 231 9.64 7.70 -2.83
N ARG A 232 8.73 6.73 -2.92
CA ARG A 232 7.50 6.68 -2.12
C ARG A 232 7.51 5.44 -1.25
N PHE A 233 7.22 5.63 0.04
CA PHE A 233 7.04 4.54 1.00
C PHE A 233 5.57 4.40 1.33
N ASP A 234 5.15 3.15 1.49
CA ASP A 234 3.88 2.90 2.15
C ASP A 234 4.12 2.80 3.66
N ILE A 235 3.62 3.77 4.42
CA ILE A 235 3.66 3.69 5.87
C ILE A 235 2.49 2.81 6.30
N GLU A 236 2.56 1.53 5.94
CA GLU A 236 1.76 0.48 6.53
C GLU A 236 2.57 -0.05 7.72
N VAL A 237 2.19 0.33 8.93
CA VAL A 237 2.83 -0.22 10.12
C VAL A 237 2.33 -1.64 10.29
N LEU A 238 3.11 -2.61 9.84
CA LEU A 238 2.94 -3.98 10.27
C LEU A 238 2.91 -3.96 11.80
N PRO A 239 1.86 -4.51 12.46
CA PRO A 239 1.99 -4.77 13.88
C PRO A 239 3.23 -5.66 14.05
N PRO A 240 3.98 -5.55 15.17
CA PRO A 240 5.02 -6.52 15.46
C PRO A 240 4.42 -7.90 15.20
N GLY A 241 5.01 -8.64 14.26
CA GLY A 241 4.52 -9.96 13.94
C GLY A 241 4.48 -10.74 15.25
N ASP A 242 3.30 -11.17 15.63
CA ASP A 242 3.22 -12.35 16.47
C ASP A 242 3.91 -13.44 15.63
N ASP A 243 5.16 -13.72 15.97
CA ASP A 243 6.03 -14.72 15.34
C ASP A 243 5.44 -16.11 15.64
N ASP A 244 4.31 -16.39 15.02
CA ASP A 244 3.67 -17.68 15.01
C ASP A 244 4.24 -18.41 13.79
N GLY A 245 5.53 -18.74 13.90
CA GLY A 245 6.15 -19.69 12.99
C GLY A 245 5.31 -20.95 12.92
N GLN A 246 5.18 -21.46 11.68
CA GLN A 246 4.51 -22.69 11.27
C GLN A 246 3.03 -22.56 10.94
N ASN A 247 2.73 -22.54 9.64
CA ASN A 247 1.79 -23.51 9.07
C ASN A 247 2.08 -23.66 7.58
N GLU A 248 2.86 -24.68 7.25
CA GLU A 248 2.62 -25.45 6.02
C GLU A 248 1.28 -26.16 6.25
N GLY A 249 0.20 -25.59 5.70
CA GLY A 249 -1.17 -26.06 5.89
C GLY A 249 -1.86 -26.30 4.57
N ASP A 250 -1.93 -27.57 4.22
CA ASP A 250 -2.64 -28.26 3.14
C ASP A 250 -4.18 -28.28 3.34
N GLY A 251 -4.80 -27.12 3.59
CA GLY A 251 -6.24 -27.02 3.85
C GLY A 251 -6.95 -25.86 3.13
N GLU A 252 -7.81 -26.23 2.17
CA GLU A 252 -8.94 -25.44 1.61
C GLU A 252 -8.64 -24.07 0.95
N GLY A 253 -8.51 -24.10 -0.38
CA GLY A 253 -8.54 -22.92 -1.26
C GLY A 253 -7.22 -22.15 -1.33
N CYS A 254 -7.10 -21.23 -2.29
CA CYS A 254 -6.01 -20.25 -2.36
C CYS A 254 -6.61 -18.84 -2.46
N THR A 255 -5.83 -17.83 -2.06
CA THR A 255 -6.30 -16.43 -2.04
C THR A 255 -6.07 -15.73 -3.38
N HIS A 256 -6.90 -14.73 -3.67
CA HIS A 256 -6.77 -13.83 -4.80
C HIS A 256 -6.60 -12.37 -4.36
N SER A 257 -5.94 -11.58 -5.21
CA SER A 257 -5.64 -10.16 -4.94
C SER A 257 -6.84 -9.23 -5.21
N ILE A 258 -6.74 -7.97 -4.76
CA ILE A 258 -7.72 -6.91 -5.08
C ILE A 258 -7.98 -6.82 -6.59
N GLY A 259 -6.92 -6.87 -7.40
CA GLY A 259 -7.01 -6.73 -8.85
C GLY A 259 -7.80 -7.85 -9.52
N TYR A 260 -7.65 -9.09 -9.03
CA TYR A 260 -8.42 -10.24 -9.49
C TYR A 260 -9.92 -10.03 -9.25
N TRP A 261 -10.32 -9.75 -8.01
CA TRP A 261 -11.73 -9.54 -7.68
C TRP A 261 -12.32 -8.31 -8.37
N TRP A 262 -11.53 -7.25 -8.57
CA TRP A 262 -11.98 -6.07 -9.30
C TRP A 262 -12.29 -6.39 -10.77
N TRP A 263 -11.40 -7.15 -11.43
CA TRP A 263 -11.56 -7.60 -12.81
C TRP A 263 -12.75 -8.56 -12.98
N HIS A 264 -12.98 -9.44 -12.00
CA HIS A 264 -14.07 -10.42 -11.98
C HIS A 264 -15.36 -9.90 -11.35
N SER A 265 -15.55 -8.58 -11.26
CA SER A 265 -16.78 -7.98 -10.69
C SER A 265 -17.96 -7.92 -11.65
N GLY A 266 -17.80 -8.28 -12.94
CA GLY A 266 -18.88 -8.26 -13.93
C GLY A 266 -19.40 -6.88 -14.36
N VAL A 267 -18.91 -5.79 -13.75
CA VAL A 267 -19.44 -4.42 -13.93
C VAL A 267 -18.36 -3.39 -14.32
N GLY A 268 -17.12 -3.84 -14.51
CA GLY A 268 -15.98 -3.04 -14.96
C GLY A 268 -15.65 -3.19 -16.44
N CYS A 269 -14.52 -2.61 -16.86
CA CYS A 269 -14.03 -2.68 -18.24
C CYS A 269 -13.49 -4.08 -18.64
N GLY A 270 -13.39 -5.02 -17.70
CA GLY A 270 -13.03 -6.41 -17.93
C GLY A 270 -14.26 -7.26 -18.24
N GLN A 271 -14.28 -7.89 -19.41
CA GLN A 271 -15.32 -8.84 -19.84
C GLN A 271 -15.17 -10.22 -19.17
N ALA A 272 -14.59 -10.27 -17.97
CA ALA A 272 -14.44 -11.53 -17.26
C ALA A 272 -15.74 -11.94 -16.59
N GLU A 273 -15.88 -13.25 -16.37
CA GLU A 273 -16.99 -13.83 -15.63
C GLU A 273 -17.16 -13.12 -14.28
N ASP A 274 -18.41 -12.81 -13.94
CA ASP A 274 -18.77 -12.21 -12.66
C ASP A 274 -18.68 -13.27 -11.56
N LEU A 275 -17.53 -13.30 -10.89
CA LEU A 275 -17.27 -14.16 -9.74
C LEU A 275 -17.60 -13.47 -8.42
N VAL A 276 -17.89 -12.17 -8.43
CA VAL A 276 -18.14 -11.39 -7.21
C VAL A 276 -19.61 -11.46 -6.79
N THR A 277 -20.55 -11.28 -7.72
CA THR A 277 -21.99 -11.30 -7.40
C THR A 277 -22.43 -12.56 -6.67
N PRO A 278 -22.01 -13.79 -7.06
CA PRO A 278 -22.36 -15.00 -6.32
C PRO A 278 -21.84 -15.03 -4.88
N LEU A 279 -20.68 -14.43 -4.63
CA LEU A 279 -20.00 -14.42 -3.32
C LEU A 279 -20.54 -13.34 -2.37
N ILE A 280 -21.16 -12.28 -2.90
CA ILE A 280 -21.77 -11.24 -2.08
C ILE A 280 -22.96 -11.80 -1.27
N GLY A 281 -23.70 -12.77 -1.81
CA GLY A 281 -24.84 -13.40 -1.14
C GLY A 281 -25.87 -12.38 -0.65
N ASN A 282 -26.12 -12.33 0.67
CA ASN A 282 -27.04 -11.38 1.32
C ASN A 282 -26.41 -9.99 1.59
N GLY A 283 -25.24 -9.71 1.01
CA GLY A 283 -24.46 -8.50 1.23
C GLY A 283 -23.27 -8.74 2.16
N ILE A 284 -22.13 -8.17 1.79
CA ILE A 284 -20.93 -8.11 2.64
C ILE A 284 -20.91 -6.74 3.32
N TRP A 285 -20.72 -6.70 4.63
CA TRP A 285 -20.54 -5.43 5.34
C TRP A 285 -19.05 -5.16 5.61
N LEU A 286 -18.62 -3.92 5.43
CA LEU A 286 -17.35 -3.40 5.94
C LEU A 286 -17.68 -2.54 7.17
N GLY A 287 -17.58 -3.15 8.34
CA GLY A 287 -18.26 -2.71 9.56
C GLY A 287 -19.33 -3.71 10.03
N ALA A 288 -19.92 -3.46 11.20
CA ALA A 288 -21.08 -4.21 11.66
C ALA A 288 -22.29 -3.96 10.74
N PRO A 289 -23.16 -4.96 10.50
CA PRO A 289 -24.37 -4.78 9.69
C PRO A 289 -25.19 -3.58 10.17
N HIS A 290 -25.51 -2.67 9.24
CA HIS A 290 -26.27 -1.43 9.50
C HIS A 290 -25.65 -0.48 10.54
N GLY A 291 -24.34 -0.58 10.79
CA GLY A 291 -23.62 0.40 11.61
C GLY A 291 -23.64 1.80 11.00
N PRO A 292 -23.52 2.87 11.81
CA PRO A 292 -23.70 4.25 11.35
C PRO A 292 -22.66 4.70 10.31
N LYS A 293 -21.48 4.09 10.29
CA LYS A 293 -20.43 4.33 9.28
C LYS A 293 -20.11 3.10 8.44
N SER A 294 -20.76 1.97 8.71
CA SER A 294 -20.52 0.72 7.99
C SER A 294 -20.89 0.86 6.52
N LEU A 295 -20.06 0.30 5.65
CA LEU A 295 -20.32 0.28 4.22
C LEU A 295 -20.91 -1.07 3.82
N GLY A 296 -22.17 -1.06 3.35
CA GLY A 296 -22.82 -2.24 2.81
C GLY A 296 -22.43 -2.48 1.36
N VAL A 297 -21.78 -3.59 1.08
CA VAL A 297 -21.44 -4.09 -0.25
C VAL A 297 -22.52 -5.08 -0.68
N GLY A 298 -23.62 -4.55 -1.19
CA GLY A 298 -24.81 -5.32 -1.56
C GLY A 298 -24.83 -5.83 -3.00
N ASP A 299 -23.96 -5.32 -3.86
CA ASP A 299 -23.87 -5.72 -5.27
C ASP A 299 -22.46 -5.55 -5.84
N ALA A 300 -22.24 -6.15 -7.01
CA ALA A 300 -20.98 -6.09 -7.74
C ALA A 300 -20.51 -4.67 -8.07
N ARG A 301 -21.42 -3.71 -8.30
CA ARG A 301 -21.05 -2.30 -8.61
C ARG A 301 -20.44 -1.63 -7.39
N VAL A 302 -21.03 -1.83 -6.22
CA VAL A 302 -20.46 -1.33 -4.97
C VAL A 302 -19.12 -2.02 -4.69
N ALA A 303 -19.03 -3.34 -4.87
CA ALA A 303 -17.78 -4.07 -4.69
C ALA A 303 -16.65 -3.55 -5.59
N SER A 304 -16.93 -3.37 -6.89
CA SER A 304 -15.97 -2.81 -7.85
C SER A 304 -15.50 -1.40 -7.46
N ARG A 305 -16.39 -0.55 -6.93
CA ARG A 305 -16.04 0.80 -6.45
C ARG A 305 -15.17 0.79 -5.20
N VAL A 306 -15.40 -0.16 -4.29
CA VAL A 306 -14.54 -0.36 -3.10
C VAL A 306 -13.16 -0.84 -3.53
N LEU A 307 -13.09 -1.91 -4.31
CA LEU A 307 -11.83 -2.51 -4.78
C LEU A 307 -11.02 -1.54 -5.64
N GLY A 308 -11.70 -0.69 -6.42
CA GLY A 308 -11.06 0.35 -7.23
C GLY A 308 -10.54 1.56 -6.43
N MET A 309 -10.88 1.70 -5.14
CA MET A 309 -10.37 2.74 -4.22
C MET A 309 -10.53 4.20 -4.68
N ARG A 310 -11.45 4.49 -5.61
CA ARG A 310 -11.65 5.84 -6.19
C ARG A 310 -12.99 6.49 -5.82
N THR A 311 -13.93 5.72 -5.29
CA THR A 311 -15.27 6.24 -4.91
C THR A 311 -15.35 6.59 -3.43
N PHE A 312 -14.85 5.70 -2.57
CA PHE A 312 -14.90 5.87 -1.11
C PHE A 312 -13.58 6.45 -0.59
N GLY A 313 -13.22 7.63 -1.09
CA GLY A 313 -11.94 8.30 -0.84
C GLY A 313 -10.94 8.17 -1.99
N HIS A 314 -9.65 8.18 -1.66
CA HIS A 314 -8.54 8.09 -2.61
C HIS A 314 -7.60 6.95 -2.20
N PRO A 315 -6.84 6.32 -3.12
CA PRO A 315 -5.88 5.25 -2.78
C PRO A 315 -4.78 5.62 -1.76
N LEU A 316 -4.67 6.89 -1.33
CA LEU A 316 -3.74 7.33 -0.28
C LEU A 316 -4.38 7.42 1.11
N ASN A 317 -5.70 7.25 1.20
CA ASN A 317 -6.43 7.22 2.45
C ASN A 317 -6.37 5.81 3.05
N GLY A 318 -5.88 5.69 4.30
CA GLY A 318 -5.70 4.38 4.94
C GLY A 318 -7.01 3.62 5.17
N ILE A 319 -8.13 4.30 5.43
CA ILE A 319 -9.45 3.63 5.52
C ILE A 319 -9.91 3.14 4.14
N THR A 320 -9.66 3.92 3.08
CA THR A 320 -9.98 3.48 1.71
C THR A 320 -9.23 2.20 1.34
N ARG A 321 -7.95 2.09 1.73
CA ARG A 321 -7.16 0.86 1.57
C ARG A 321 -7.69 -0.28 2.43
N LEU A 322 -7.99 0.00 3.70
CA LEU A 322 -8.59 -0.99 4.59
C LEU A 322 -9.89 -1.55 4.02
N TYR A 323 -10.76 -0.71 3.44
CA TYR A 323 -11.98 -1.18 2.77
C TYR A 323 -11.67 -2.18 1.65
N ALA A 324 -10.71 -1.86 0.78
CA ALA A 324 -10.33 -2.75 -0.32
C ALA A 324 -9.74 -4.07 0.20
N GLN A 325 -8.77 -4.01 1.12
CA GLN A 325 -8.12 -5.20 1.67
C GLN A 325 -9.09 -6.08 2.46
N LEU A 326 -9.97 -5.48 3.25
CA LEU A 326 -10.99 -6.18 4.03
C LEU A 326 -12.04 -6.83 3.13
N LEU A 327 -12.50 -6.12 2.09
CA LEU A 327 -13.43 -6.71 1.11
C LEU A 327 -12.78 -7.88 0.38
N THR A 328 -11.54 -7.75 -0.07
CA THR A 328 -10.78 -8.83 -0.71
C THR A 328 -10.64 -10.04 0.19
N ALA A 329 -10.29 -9.85 1.47
CA ALA A 329 -10.21 -10.96 2.43
C ALA A 329 -11.56 -11.65 2.61
N LYS A 330 -12.65 -10.88 2.74
CA LYS A 330 -14.01 -11.43 2.87
C LYS A 330 -14.47 -12.17 1.61
N LEU A 331 -14.09 -11.72 0.41
CA LEU A 331 -14.36 -12.43 -0.84
C LEU A 331 -13.57 -13.74 -0.93
N ASN A 332 -12.28 -13.74 -0.56
CA ASN A 332 -11.48 -14.96 -0.48
C ASN A 332 -12.13 -15.98 0.47
N ILE A 333 -12.55 -15.54 1.66
CA ILE A 333 -13.22 -16.39 2.65
C ILE A 333 -14.57 -16.90 2.13
N ALA A 334 -15.37 -16.04 1.48
CA ALA A 334 -16.61 -16.47 0.84
C ALA A 334 -16.38 -17.48 -0.29
N ASN A 335 -15.21 -17.41 -0.93
CA ASN A 335 -14.74 -18.35 -1.94
C ASN A 335 -14.07 -19.61 -1.34
N GLY A 336 -14.10 -19.79 -0.01
CA GLY A 336 -13.71 -21.02 0.67
C GLY A 336 -12.30 -21.05 1.26
N THR A 337 -11.60 -19.91 1.39
CA THR A 337 -10.29 -19.88 2.06
C THR A 337 -10.41 -19.83 3.59
N ASP A 338 -9.52 -20.53 4.31
CA ASP A 338 -9.49 -20.50 5.79
C ASP A 338 -9.18 -19.07 6.31
N PRO A 339 -10.04 -18.46 7.16
CA PRO A 339 -9.82 -17.14 7.73
C PRO A 339 -8.92 -17.11 8.98
N ALA A 340 -8.48 -18.25 9.53
CA ALA A 340 -7.92 -18.34 10.88
C ALA A 340 -6.86 -17.28 11.20
N VAL A 341 -5.91 -17.04 10.29
CA VAL A 341 -4.79 -16.08 10.47
C VAL A 341 -5.20 -14.60 10.46
N VAL A 342 -6.39 -14.28 9.93
CA VAL A 342 -6.93 -12.90 9.81
C VAL A 342 -8.26 -12.70 10.54
N ALA A 343 -8.85 -13.72 11.13
CA ALA A 343 -10.16 -13.65 11.77
C ALA A 343 -10.26 -12.50 12.80
N GLN A 344 -9.26 -12.37 13.66
CA GLN A 344 -9.20 -11.29 14.66
C GLN A 344 -9.03 -9.92 14.01
N THR A 345 -8.22 -9.81 12.96
CA THR A 345 -8.02 -8.56 12.20
C THR A 345 -9.32 -8.09 11.56
N ILE A 346 -10.10 -9.01 10.98
CA ILE A 346 -11.41 -8.73 10.40
C ILE A 346 -12.38 -8.19 11.45
N VAL A 347 -12.45 -8.84 12.62
CA VAL A 347 -13.32 -8.42 13.73
C VAL A 347 -12.96 -7.01 14.22
N GLU A 348 -11.68 -6.73 14.43
CA GLU A 348 -11.22 -5.42 14.89
C GLU A 348 -11.45 -4.32 13.84
N ALA A 349 -11.17 -4.62 12.57
CA ALA A 349 -11.42 -3.70 11.46
C ALA A 349 -12.93 -3.40 11.30
N ASP A 350 -13.80 -4.41 11.38
CA ASP A 350 -15.26 -4.20 11.33
C ASP A 350 -15.77 -3.39 12.52
N ALA A 351 -15.29 -3.66 13.73
CA ALA A 351 -15.66 -2.87 14.90
C ALA A 351 -15.28 -1.40 14.71
N PHE A 352 -14.10 -1.13 14.15
CA PHE A 352 -13.64 0.22 13.84
C PHE A 352 -14.49 0.89 12.74
N LEU A 353 -14.73 0.18 11.63
CA LEU A 353 -15.48 0.70 10.49
C LEU A 353 -16.97 0.90 10.77
N THR A 354 -17.48 0.30 11.85
CA THR A 354 -18.82 0.61 12.38
C THR A 354 -18.93 2.08 12.81
N LEU A 355 -17.83 2.66 13.30
CA LEU A 355 -17.79 3.98 13.94
C LEU A 355 -17.02 5.04 13.13
N LYS A 356 -16.17 4.62 12.19
CA LYS A 356 -15.29 5.49 11.41
C LYS A 356 -15.35 5.10 9.93
N GLY A 357 -15.42 6.09 9.05
CA GLY A 357 -15.36 5.88 7.60
C GLY A 357 -14.26 6.70 6.93
N TRP A 358 -14.10 6.52 5.63
CA TRP A 358 -13.04 7.20 4.85
C TRP A 358 -12.97 8.73 5.05
N PRO A 359 -14.07 9.49 5.26
CA PRO A 359 -13.97 10.93 5.51
C PRO A 359 -13.30 11.25 6.86
N ASP A 360 -13.35 10.32 7.81
CA ASP A 360 -12.85 10.51 9.16
C ASP A 360 -11.32 10.33 9.24
N TRP A 361 -10.65 9.84 8.19
CA TRP A 361 -9.21 9.51 8.17
C TRP A 361 -8.31 10.62 8.70
N ARG A 362 -8.52 11.86 8.27
CA ARG A 362 -7.70 13.01 8.69
C ARG A 362 -7.92 13.41 10.16
N SER A 363 -9.07 13.04 10.73
CA SER A 363 -9.44 13.34 12.11
C SER A 363 -9.07 12.22 13.11
N LEU A 364 -8.57 11.09 12.62
CA LEU A 364 -8.17 9.98 13.47
C LEU A 364 -6.95 10.35 14.30
N THR A 365 -6.84 9.75 15.49
CA THR A 365 -5.60 9.78 16.26
C THR A 365 -4.50 9.01 15.53
N LEU A 366 -3.23 9.30 15.87
CA LEU A 366 -2.08 8.54 15.37
C LEU A 366 -2.26 7.03 15.58
N MET A 367 -2.64 6.62 16.79
CA MET A 367 -2.89 5.21 17.13
C MET A 367 -3.99 4.56 16.28
N GLN A 368 -5.08 5.28 16.00
CA GLN A 368 -6.15 4.76 15.13
C GLN A 368 -5.65 4.57 13.70
N ARG A 369 -4.85 5.50 13.18
CA ARG A 369 -4.27 5.36 11.83
C ARG A 369 -3.29 4.21 11.76
N LEU A 370 -2.42 4.09 12.75
CA LEU A 370 -1.50 2.95 12.88
C LEU A 370 -2.23 1.62 12.91
N ARG A 371 -3.35 1.52 13.64
CA ARG A 371 -4.19 0.31 13.65
C ARG A 371 -4.82 0.02 12.29
N VAL A 372 -5.38 1.04 11.61
CA VAL A 372 -5.95 0.89 10.27
C VAL A 372 -4.91 0.38 9.28
N LEU A 373 -3.70 0.95 9.33
CA LEU A 373 -2.56 0.57 8.49
C LEU A 373 -2.08 -0.85 8.81
N ALA A 374 -2.02 -1.23 10.09
CA ALA A 374 -1.69 -2.57 10.55
C ALA A 374 -2.69 -3.63 10.06
N TRP A 375 -3.99 -3.35 10.17
CA TRP A 375 -5.02 -4.24 9.66
C TRP A 375 -4.96 -4.35 8.13
N SER A 376 -4.80 -3.22 7.42
CA SER A 376 -4.63 -3.19 5.96
C SER A 376 -3.48 -4.10 5.52
N ALA A 377 -2.32 -3.97 6.15
CA ALA A 377 -1.13 -4.73 5.82
C ALA A 377 -1.29 -6.24 6.08
N ARG A 378 -1.87 -6.60 7.23
CA ARG A 378 -2.09 -8.02 7.57
C ARG A 378 -3.11 -8.67 6.63
N LEU A 379 -4.18 -7.96 6.27
CA LEU A 379 -5.15 -8.42 5.28
C LEU A 379 -4.51 -8.52 3.89
N ALA A 380 -3.63 -7.57 3.52
CA ALA A 380 -2.87 -7.64 2.28
C ALA A 380 -1.99 -8.89 2.22
N ALA A 381 -1.24 -9.18 3.29
CA ALA A 381 -0.41 -10.38 3.38
C ALA A 381 -1.23 -11.66 3.19
N TYR A 382 -2.43 -11.73 3.78
CA TYR A 382 -3.36 -12.84 3.56
C TYR A 382 -3.83 -12.92 2.10
N ASN A 383 -4.28 -11.80 1.53
CA ASN A 383 -4.80 -11.74 0.15
C ASN A 383 -3.75 -12.10 -0.92
N TRP A 384 -2.47 -11.88 -0.61
CA TRP A 384 -1.32 -12.28 -1.43
C TRP A 384 -0.76 -13.66 -1.08
N GLY A 385 -1.42 -14.41 -0.17
CA GLY A 385 -1.00 -15.74 0.23
C GLY A 385 0.34 -15.80 0.96
N LEU A 386 0.83 -14.68 1.51
CA LEU A 386 2.05 -14.63 2.32
C LEU A 386 1.84 -15.21 3.71
N ILE A 387 0.60 -15.17 4.20
CA ILE A 387 0.13 -15.84 5.41
C ILE A 387 -1.17 -16.60 5.10
N GLY A 388 -1.42 -17.70 5.81
CA GLY A 388 -2.61 -18.52 5.58
C GLY A 388 -2.46 -19.44 4.35
N PRO A 389 -3.52 -19.66 3.55
CA PRO A 389 -3.62 -20.81 2.64
C PRO A 389 -2.86 -20.67 1.31
N GLY A 390 -2.01 -19.65 1.14
CA GLY A 390 -1.25 -19.41 -0.10
C GLY A 390 -2.04 -18.65 -1.18
N HIS A 391 -1.37 -18.35 -2.30
CA HIS A 391 -1.90 -17.53 -3.39
C HIS A 391 -2.29 -18.36 -4.62
N CYS A 392 -3.39 -18.03 -5.28
CA CYS A 392 -3.72 -18.59 -6.57
C CYS A 392 -2.86 -17.93 -7.67
N GLY A 393 -2.31 -18.75 -8.57
CA GLY A 393 -1.31 -18.35 -9.57
C GLY A 393 -1.73 -17.29 -10.58
#